data_AF-F4L0Q8-F1
#
_entry.id   AF-F4L0Q8-F1
#
_cell.length_a   1.000
_cell.length_b   1.000
_cell.length_c   1.000
_cell.angle_alpha   90.00
_cell.angle_beta   90.00
_cell.angle_gamma   90.00
#
_symmetry.space_group_name_H-M   'P 1'
#
loop_
_entity.id
_entity.type
_entity.pdbx_description
1 polymer ?
#
loop_
_entity_poly.entity_id
_entity_poly.type
_entity_poly.pdbx_seq_one_letter_code
_entity_poly.pdbx_strand_id
1 'polypeptide(L)'
;MKNTLLLLLLAAACTNPAPSSQGKLSMLEKDHKWVVVDEQKTVLYDVFLYDNGPDEPADGLYRIVKDGKIGYADASTNAIVIEPQYDCAFPFENGKAKVSTDCKTVQDGDHSVWESDAWQFIDKKGAQ
;
A
#
# COMPACT_ATOMS: atom_id res chain seq x y z
N MET A 1 -41.39 -42.39 -11.61
CA MET A 1 -40.76 -41.81 -10.40
C MET A 1 -39.33 -41.43 -10.75
N LYS A 2 -39.07 -40.15 -11.01
CA LYS A 2 -37.72 -39.60 -11.12
C LYS A 2 -37.73 -38.30 -10.32
N ASN A 3 -37.21 -38.38 -9.09
CA ASN A 3 -37.03 -37.24 -8.20
C ASN A 3 -35.83 -36.45 -8.73
N THR A 4 -36.07 -35.31 -9.37
CA THR A 4 -35.02 -34.36 -9.70
C THR A 4 -34.87 -33.41 -8.52
N LEU A 5 -33.80 -33.61 -7.74
CA LEU A 5 -33.37 -32.72 -6.66
C LEU A 5 -32.78 -31.46 -7.31
N LEU A 6 -33.50 -30.34 -7.24
CA LEU A 6 -33.02 -29.05 -7.71
C LEU A 6 -32.11 -28.46 -6.62
N LEU A 7 -30.79 -28.58 -6.82
CA LEU A 7 -29.78 -27.94 -5.97
C LEU A 7 -29.79 -26.44 -6.29
N LEU A 8 -30.42 -25.62 -5.46
CA LEU A 8 -30.24 -24.17 -5.48
C LEU A 8 -28.83 -23.87 -4.95
N LEU A 9 -27.86 -23.74 -5.87
CA LEU A 9 -26.62 -23.04 -5.58
C LEU A 9 -26.95 -21.56 -5.40
N LEU A 10 -27.10 -21.13 -4.15
CA LEU A 10 -26.93 -19.74 -3.78
C LEU A 10 -25.47 -19.38 -4.10
N ALA A 11 -25.24 -18.84 -5.29
CA ALA A 11 -24.08 -18.01 -5.52
C ALA A 11 -24.28 -16.77 -4.63
N ALA A 12 -23.67 -16.79 -3.44
CA ALA A 12 -23.32 -15.55 -2.79
C ALA A 12 -22.34 -14.87 -3.75
N ALA A 13 -22.86 -13.97 -4.58
CA ALA A 13 -22.02 -12.98 -5.20
C ALA A 13 -21.36 -12.24 -4.04
N CYS A 14 -20.10 -12.53 -3.77
CA CYS A 14 -19.24 -11.60 -3.06
C CYS A 14 -19.16 -10.36 -3.94
N THR A 15 -20.20 -9.53 -3.93
CA THR A 15 -20.12 -8.17 -4.41
C THR A 15 -19.17 -7.53 -3.42
N ASN A 16 -17.88 -7.50 -3.76
CA ASN A 16 -16.99 -6.56 -3.13
C ASN A 16 -17.62 -5.20 -3.43
N PRO A 17 -18.18 -4.49 -2.43
CA PRO A 17 -18.66 -3.16 -2.71
C PRO A 17 -17.44 -2.38 -3.20
N ALA A 18 -17.54 -1.82 -4.41
CA ALA A 18 -16.62 -0.77 -4.84
C ALA A 18 -16.56 0.25 -3.69
N PRO A 19 -15.38 0.77 -3.29
CA PRO A 19 -15.28 1.67 -2.16
C PRO A 19 -16.23 2.85 -2.38
N SER A 20 -17.33 2.84 -1.64
CA SER A 20 -18.41 3.83 -1.70
C SER A 20 -17.91 5.10 -1.02
N SER A 21 -17.94 6.23 -1.75
CA SER A 21 -17.72 7.61 -1.30
C SER A 21 -16.58 7.80 -0.29
N GLN A 22 -15.47 8.41 -0.72
CA GLN A 22 -14.29 8.72 0.11
C GLN A 22 -14.68 9.31 1.49
N GLY A 23 -14.86 8.43 2.46
CA GLY A 23 -14.99 8.81 3.86
C GLY A 23 -13.68 9.42 4.29
N LYS A 24 -13.73 10.31 5.28
CA LYS A 24 -12.54 10.96 5.81
C LYS A 24 -11.55 9.91 6.30
N LEU A 25 -10.39 9.86 5.67
CA LEU A 25 -9.27 9.04 6.11
C LEU A 25 -8.51 9.72 7.24
N SER A 26 -8.02 8.93 8.19
CA SER A 26 -7.24 9.43 9.33
C SER A 26 -6.03 8.55 9.57
N MET A 27 -4.88 9.17 9.81
CA MET A 27 -3.69 8.50 10.31
C MET A 27 -3.72 8.46 11.84
N LEU A 28 -3.39 7.32 12.44
CA LEU A 28 -3.27 7.15 13.88
C LEU A 28 -2.20 6.12 14.25
N GLU A 29 -1.65 6.25 15.44
CA GLU A 29 -0.73 5.26 15.99
C GLU A 29 -1.50 4.07 16.57
N LYS A 30 -1.08 2.85 16.24
CA LYS A 30 -1.66 1.58 16.73
C LYS A 30 -0.57 0.51 16.76
N ASP A 31 -0.41 -0.17 17.88
CA ASP A 31 0.53 -1.30 18.04
C ASP A 31 1.97 -0.96 17.59
N HIS A 32 2.48 0.22 17.96
CA HIS A 32 3.78 0.77 17.55
C HIS A 32 3.96 0.98 16.04
N LYS A 33 2.85 1.02 15.29
CA LYS A 33 2.81 1.36 13.87
C LYS A 33 1.96 2.60 13.67
N TRP A 34 2.13 3.21 12.51
CA TRP A 34 1.23 4.24 12.00
C TRP A 34 0.33 3.60 10.95
N VAL A 35 -0.98 3.77 11.10
CA VAL A 35 -1.98 3.17 10.20
C VAL A 35 -2.93 4.24 9.69
N VAL A 36 -3.41 4.04 8.47
CA VAL A 36 -4.53 4.83 7.94
C VAL A 36 -5.81 4.03 8.08
N VAL A 37 -6.85 4.70 8.58
CA VAL A 37 -8.16 4.13 8.80
C VAL A 37 -9.25 4.88 8.07
N ASP A 38 -10.34 4.18 7.77
CA ASP A 38 -11.61 4.78 7.36
C ASP A 38 -12.37 5.42 8.55
N GLU A 39 -13.56 5.95 8.29
CA GLU A 39 -14.42 6.55 9.31
C GLU A 39 -14.88 5.56 10.37
N GLN A 40 -14.97 4.28 10.02
CA GLN A 40 -15.34 3.18 10.92
C GLN A 40 -14.14 2.67 11.73
N LYS A 41 -12.96 3.29 11.58
CA LYS A 41 -11.69 2.88 12.19
C LYS A 41 -11.18 1.52 11.69
N THR A 42 -11.63 1.08 10.52
CA THR A 42 -11.05 -0.07 9.82
C THR A 42 -9.69 0.33 9.29
N VAL A 43 -8.66 -0.48 9.57
CA VAL A 43 -7.31 -0.27 9.02
C VAL A 43 -7.30 -0.59 7.54
N LEU A 44 -6.81 0.36 6.73
CA LEU A 44 -6.68 0.22 5.29
C LEU A 44 -5.27 -0.22 4.88
N TYR A 45 -4.25 0.39 5.48
CA TYR A 45 -2.83 0.11 5.26
C TYR A 45 -1.96 0.67 6.40
N ASP A 46 -0.72 0.18 6.49
CA ASP A 46 0.33 0.71 7.37
C ASP A 46 1.08 1.84 6.63
N VAL A 47 1.51 2.87 7.34
CA VAL A 47 2.46 3.86 6.81
C VAL A 47 3.86 3.25 6.90
N PHE A 48 4.67 3.42 5.86
CA PHE A 48 6.05 2.95 5.89
C PHE A 48 6.78 3.61 7.06
N LEU A 49 7.60 2.85 7.80
CA LEU A 49 8.36 3.38 8.93
C LEU A 49 9.74 3.79 8.47
N TYR A 50 10.16 5.00 8.83
CA TYR A 50 11.50 5.50 8.57
C TYR A 50 12.08 6.08 9.87
N ASP A 51 13.30 5.65 10.20
CA ASP A 51 13.94 5.89 11.50
C ASP A 51 13.03 5.46 12.68
N ASN A 52 12.44 6.41 13.39
CA ASN A 52 11.61 6.16 14.57
C ASN A 52 10.13 6.58 14.38
N GLY A 53 9.70 6.83 13.14
CA GLY A 53 8.38 7.41 12.86
C GLY A 53 7.79 7.02 11.51
N PRO A 54 6.63 7.60 11.15
CA PRO A 54 6.06 7.43 9.83
C PRO A 54 6.94 8.13 8.79
N ASP A 55 6.98 7.57 7.58
CA ASP A 55 7.67 8.14 6.43
C ASP A 55 7.21 9.59 6.17
N GLU A 56 8.16 10.49 6.00
CA GLU A 56 7.85 11.88 5.68
C GLU A 56 7.39 12.01 4.22
N PRO A 57 6.40 12.87 3.92
CA PRO A 57 6.01 13.13 2.55
C PRO A 57 7.15 13.68 1.69
N ALA A 58 7.37 13.07 0.53
CA ALA A 58 8.28 13.53 -0.51
C ALA A 58 7.51 13.76 -1.82
N ASP A 59 7.66 14.94 -2.42
CA ASP A 59 6.82 15.42 -3.52
C ASP A 59 5.31 15.25 -3.27
N GLY A 60 4.87 15.38 -2.01
CA GLY A 60 3.47 15.27 -1.61
C GLY A 60 2.92 13.83 -1.54
N LEU A 61 3.77 12.81 -1.67
CA LEU A 61 3.41 11.40 -1.46
C LEU A 61 4.26 10.81 -0.33
N TYR A 62 3.72 9.83 0.40
CA TYR A 62 4.49 9.00 1.35
C TYR A 62 4.31 7.52 1.03
N ARG A 63 5.26 6.69 1.45
CA ARG A 63 5.20 5.25 1.21
C ARG A 63 4.24 4.56 2.18
N ILE A 64 3.50 3.59 1.67
CA ILE A 64 2.55 2.78 2.44
C ILE A 64 2.87 1.31 2.29
N VAL A 65 2.47 0.51 3.27
CA VAL A 65 2.66 -0.95 3.27
C VAL A 65 1.33 -1.65 3.44
N LYS A 66 1.08 -2.63 2.56
CA LYS A 66 -0.03 -3.56 2.68
C LYS A 66 0.40 -4.92 2.17
N ASP A 67 0.10 -5.97 2.92
CA ASP A 67 0.43 -7.36 2.58
C ASP A 67 1.92 -7.57 2.22
N GLY A 68 2.81 -6.81 2.88
CA GLY A 68 4.26 -6.86 2.68
C GLY A 68 4.76 -6.14 1.42
N LYS A 69 3.88 -5.49 0.65
CA LYS A 69 4.25 -4.69 -0.53
C LYS A 69 4.19 -3.21 -0.22
N ILE A 70 4.96 -2.43 -0.96
CA ILE A 70 5.06 -0.97 -0.84
C ILE A 70 4.29 -0.31 -1.98
N GLY A 71 3.53 0.72 -1.63
CA GLY A 71 2.82 1.63 -2.54
C GLY A 71 3.00 3.08 -2.10
N TYR A 72 2.17 3.98 -2.63
CA TYR A 72 2.23 5.41 -2.31
C TYR A 72 0.84 5.98 -2.06
N ALA A 73 0.73 6.84 -1.05
CA ALA A 73 -0.48 7.59 -0.75
C ALA A 73 -0.23 9.10 -0.81
N ASP A 74 -1.30 9.83 -1.12
CA ASP A 74 -1.32 11.29 -1.12
C ASP A 74 -1.24 11.81 0.32
N ALA A 75 -0.28 12.71 0.58
CA ALA A 75 -0.01 13.21 1.91
C ALA A 75 -1.11 14.11 2.49
N SER A 76 -1.97 14.69 1.64
CA SER A 76 -3.03 15.61 2.08
C SER A 76 -4.33 14.87 2.38
N THR A 77 -4.59 13.79 1.66
CA THR A 77 -5.86 13.05 1.71
C THR A 77 -5.76 11.66 2.32
N ASN A 78 -4.54 11.10 2.40
CA ASN A 78 -4.28 9.69 2.69
C ASN A 78 -4.92 8.73 1.66
N ALA A 79 -5.27 9.22 0.47
CA ALA A 79 -5.77 8.34 -0.58
C ALA A 79 -4.59 7.57 -1.21
N ILE A 80 -4.76 6.28 -1.46
CA ILE A 80 -3.80 5.49 -2.23
C ILE A 80 -3.73 6.08 -3.65
N VAL A 81 -2.53 6.44 -4.09
CA VAL A 81 -2.26 6.93 -5.45
C VAL A 81 -1.66 5.81 -6.29
N ILE A 82 -0.79 5.00 -5.69
CA ILE A 82 -0.17 3.84 -6.33
C ILE A 82 -0.36 2.65 -5.39
N GLU A 83 -1.09 1.63 -5.87
CA GLU A 83 -1.38 0.44 -5.07
C GLU A 83 -0.09 -0.28 -4.65
N PRO A 84 -0.05 -0.84 -3.42
CA PRO A 84 1.08 -1.61 -2.94
C PRO A 84 1.40 -2.80 -3.86
N GLN A 85 2.54 -2.74 -4.54
CA GLN A 85 2.96 -3.75 -5.51
C GLN A 85 4.47 -3.95 -5.58
N TYR A 86 5.26 -3.05 -4.98
CA TYR A 86 6.72 -3.09 -5.01
C TYR A 86 7.28 -3.81 -3.79
N ASP A 87 8.38 -4.51 -3.95
CA ASP A 87 9.13 -5.10 -2.83
C ASP A 87 10.01 -4.05 -2.15
N CYS A 88 10.52 -3.10 -2.92
CA CYS A 88 11.27 -1.96 -2.42
C CYS A 88 10.93 -0.71 -3.22
N ALA A 89 10.83 0.41 -2.52
CA ALA A 89 10.42 1.68 -3.09
C ALA A 89 11.05 2.84 -2.33
N PHE A 90 11.76 3.71 -3.05
CA PHE A 90 12.32 4.93 -2.48
C PHE A 90 11.30 6.08 -2.48
N PRO A 91 11.50 7.12 -1.66
CA PRO A 91 10.70 8.34 -1.74
C PRO A 91 10.74 8.97 -3.14
N PHE A 92 9.72 9.77 -3.46
CA PHE A 92 9.73 10.56 -4.69
C PHE A 92 10.74 11.71 -4.60
N GLU A 93 11.49 11.92 -5.67
CA GLU A 93 12.39 13.05 -5.84
C GLU A 93 12.27 13.55 -7.29
N ASN A 94 12.02 14.86 -7.46
CA ASN A 94 11.86 15.48 -8.78
C ASN A 94 10.81 14.78 -9.66
N GLY A 95 9.69 14.38 -9.06
CA GLY A 95 8.56 13.76 -9.73
C GLY A 95 8.75 12.29 -10.09
N LYS A 96 9.83 11.65 -9.64
CA LYS A 96 10.10 10.22 -9.89
C LYS A 96 10.45 9.46 -8.61
N ALA A 97 10.12 8.18 -8.57
CA ALA A 97 10.56 7.27 -7.52
C ALA A 97 11.26 6.06 -8.12
N LYS A 98 12.30 5.57 -7.45
CA LYS A 98 13.01 4.34 -7.81
C LYS A 98 12.37 3.15 -7.08
N VAL A 99 11.89 2.16 -7.82
CA VAL A 99 11.12 1.03 -7.29
C VAL A 99 11.57 -0.28 -7.92
N SER A 100 11.28 -1.40 -7.26
CA SER A 100 11.44 -2.72 -7.84
C SER A 100 10.46 -3.72 -7.23
N THR A 101 10.12 -4.74 -8.01
CA THR A 101 9.25 -5.87 -7.64
C THR A 101 10.04 -7.14 -7.32
N ASP A 102 11.35 -7.03 -7.16
CA ASP A 102 12.24 -8.11 -6.74
C ASP A 102 13.43 -7.50 -6.00
N CYS A 103 13.39 -7.52 -4.68
CA CYS A 103 14.40 -6.86 -3.86
C CYS A 103 14.91 -7.77 -2.74
N LYS A 104 16.17 -7.53 -2.35
CA LYS A 104 16.79 -8.15 -1.19
C LYS A 104 17.20 -7.07 -0.20
N THR A 105 16.90 -7.28 1.08
CA THR A 105 17.47 -6.47 2.16
C THR A 105 18.83 -7.02 2.50
N VAL A 106 19.87 -6.22 2.31
CA VAL A 106 21.27 -6.56 2.56
C VAL A 106 21.78 -5.73 3.72
N GLN A 107 22.51 -6.36 4.64
CA GLN A 107 23.15 -5.67 5.76
C GLN A 107 24.43 -4.99 5.28
N ASP A 108 24.56 -3.70 5.57
CA ASP A 108 25.72 -2.85 5.31
C ASP A 108 26.14 -2.19 6.63
N GLY A 109 26.99 -2.88 7.39
CA GLY A 109 27.36 -2.47 8.75
C GLY A 109 26.17 -2.49 9.71
N ASP A 110 25.90 -1.35 10.35
CA ASP A 110 24.75 -1.15 11.24
C ASP A 110 23.47 -0.73 10.47
N HIS A 111 23.54 -0.65 9.14
CA HIS A 111 22.44 -0.27 8.27
C HIS A 111 21.99 -1.44 7.41
N SER A 112 20.77 -1.36 6.88
CA SER A 112 20.29 -2.25 5.84
C SER A 112 19.93 -1.48 4.59
N VAL A 113 20.35 -1.98 3.44
CA VAL A 113 20.04 -1.42 2.11
C VAL A 113 19.16 -2.38 1.32
N TRP A 114 18.41 -1.85 0.37
CA TRP A 114 17.73 -2.66 -0.63
C TRP A 114 18.60 -2.80 -1.88
N GLU A 115 18.76 -4.04 -2.32
CA GLU A 115 19.40 -4.39 -3.58
C GLU A 115 18.38 -5.01 -4.54
N SER A 116 18.52 -4.69 -5.83
CA SER A 116 17.71 -5.26 -6.90
C SER A 116 18.44 -5.09 -8.23
N ASP A 117 18.30 -6.07 -9.12
CA ASP A 117 18.73 -5.97 -10.52
C ASP A 117 17.62 -5.42 -11.44
N ALA A 118 16.39 -5.29 -10.92
CA ALA A 118 15.18 -4.93 -11.67
C ALA A 118 14.67 -3.52 -11.32
N TRP A 119 15.58 -2.60 -10.96
CA TRP A 119 15.23 -1.22 -10.65
C TRP A 119 14.60 -0.51 -11.85
N GLN A 120 13.52 0.20 -11.57
CA GLN A 120 12.79 1.02 -12.51
C GLN A 120 12.41 2.34 -11.86
N PHE A 121 12.18 3.36 -12.68
CA PHE A 121 11.65 4.64 -12.21
C PHE A 121 10.19 4.74 -12.59
N ILE A 122 9.38 5.30 -11.69
CA ILE A 122 7.98 5.61 -11.93
C ILE A 122 7.70 7.09 -11.70
N ASP A 123 6.75 7.65 -12.43
CA ASP A 123 6.15 8.94 -12.13
C ASP A 123 5.13 8.84 -10.98
N LYS A 124 4.57 9.98 -10.57
CA LYS A 124 3.59 10.07 -9.47
C LYS A 124 2.26 9.34 -9.73
N LYS A 125 2.06 8.75 -10.90
CA LYS A 125 0.89 7.93 -11.27
C LYS A 125 1.27 6.45 -11.42
N GLY A 126 2.53 6.09 -11.20
CA GLY A 126 3.04 4.73 -11.37
C GLY A 126 3.45 4.38 -12.80
N ALA A 127 3.50 5.35 -13.72
CA ALA A 127 3.94 5.11 -15.10
C ALA A 127 5.47 5.17 -15.20
N GLN A 128 6.06 4.25 -15.98
CA GLN A 128 7.51 4.19 -16.24
C GLN A 128 7.96 5.19 -17.31
#